data_AF-A0A118K5Y9-F1
#
_entry.id   AF-A0A118K5Y9-F1
#
_cell.length_a   1.000
_cell.length_b   1.000
_cell.length_c   1.000
_cell.angle_alpha   90.00
_cell.angle_beta   90.00
_cell.angle_gamma   90.00
#
_symmetry.space_group_name_H-M   'P 1'
#
loop_
_entity.id
_entity.type
_entity.pdbx_description
1 polymer ?
#
loop_
_entity_poly.entity_id
_entity_poly.type
_entity_poly.pdbx_seq_one_letter_code
_entity_poly.pdbx_strand_id
1 'polypeptide(L)' 'MITDDDLGFIANFLGIFIFALVIAYHYVLADPKYEAN' A
#
# COMPACT_ATOMS: atom_id res chain seq x y z
N MET A 1 23.05 -7.87 -10.69
CA MET A 1 22.72 -8.58 -9.44
C MET A 1 22.13 -7.53 -8.53
N ILE A 2 20.90 -7.73 -8.06
CA ILE A 2 20.34 -6.87 -7.01
C ILE A 2 21.23 -7.05 -5.78
N THR A 3 21.69 -5.93 -5.21
CA THR A 3 22.46 -5.94 -3.97
C THR A 3 21.49 -5.97 -2.77
N ASP A 4 22.00 -6.31 -1.59
CA ASP A 4 21.19 -6.27 -0.36
C ASP A 4 20.69 -4.85 -0.05
N ASP A 5 21.46 -3.82 -0.44
CA ASP A 5 21.07 -2.41 -0.32
C ASP A 5 19.90 -2.07 -1.25
N ASP A 6 19.96 -2.52 -2.50
CA ASP A 6 18.86 -2.34 -3.47
C ASP A 6 17.59 -3.05 -2.99
N LEU A 7 17.73 -4.27 -2.47
CA LEU A 7 16.62 -5.06 -1.94
C LEU A 7 16.01 -4.40 -0.70
N GLY A 8 16.85 -3.88 0.20
CA GLY A 8 16.41 -3.13 1.38
C GLY A 8 15.63 -1.88 1.00
N PHE A 9 16.10 -1.11 0.01
CA PHE A 9 15.39 0.06 -0.48
C PHE A 9 14.03 -0.29 -1.07
N ILE A 10 13.99 -1.28 -1.97
CA ILE A 10 12.75 -1.70 -2.64
C ILE A 10 11.73 -2.25 -1.64
N ALA A 11 12.18 -3.06 -0.66
CA ALA A 11 11.30 -3.61 0.36
C ALA A 11 10.69 -2.53 1.26
N ASN A 12 11.47 -1.52 1.67
CA ASN A 12 10.96 -0.41 2.47
C ASN A 12 9.99 0.46 1.68
N PHE A 13 10.33 0.81 0.44
CA PHE A 13 9.44 1.56 -0.45
C PHE A 13 8.12 0.81 -0.68
N LEU A 14 8.20 -0.48 -0.99
CA LEU A 14 7.03 -1.32 -1.24
C LEU A 14 6.16 -1.47 0.03
N GLY A 15 6.78 -1.61 1.20
CA GLY A 15 6.06 -1.67 2.48
C GLY A 15 5.22 -0.40 2.71
N ILE A 16 5.83 0.77 2.62
CA ILE A 16 5.12 2.06 2.76
C ILE A 16 4.04 2.20 1.69
N PHE A 17 4.34 1.83 0.46
CA PHE A 17 3.42 1.93 -0.67
C PHE A 17 2.17 1.06 -0.47
N ILE A 18 2.33 -0.19 -0.01
CA ILE A 18 1.21 -1.08 0.30
C ILE A 18 0.36 -0.51 1.44
N PHE A 19 0.98 0.01 2.51
CA PHE A 19 0.22 0.64 3.59
C PHE A 19 -0.61 1.85 3.11
N ALA A 20 -0.03 2.69 2.26
CA ALA A 20 -0.76 3.81 1.65
C ALA A 20 -1.95 3.31 0.80
N LEU A 21 -1.78 2.24 0.03
CA LEU A 21 -2.86 1.63 -0.76
C LEU A 21 -3.96 1.04 0.12
N VAL A 22 -3.63 0.37 1.22
CA VAL A 22 -4.61 -0.16 2.18
C VAL A 22 -5.43 0.97 2.80
N ILE A 23 -4.78 2.07 3.19
CA ILE A 23 -5.47 3.27 3.71
C ILE A 23 -6.39 3.85 2.65
N ALA A 24 -5.91 4.01 1.41
CA ALA A 24 -6.73 4.51 0.31
C ALA A 24 -7.93 3.59 0.02
N TYR A 25 -7.75 2.28 0.08
CA TYR A 25 -8.84 1.30 -0.07
C TYR A 25 -9.89 1.46 1.03
N HIS A 26 -9.47 1.56 2.29
CA HIS A 26 -10.40 1.81 3.39
C HIS A 26 -11.10 3.16 3.29
N TYR A 27 -10.40 4.20 2.81
CA TYR A 27 -11.00 5.51 2.57
C TYR A 27 -12.09 5.45 1.49
N VAL A 28 -11.83 4.74 0.39
CA VAL A 28 -12.83 4.55 -0.68
C VAL A 28 -14.00 3.70 -0.20
N LEU A 29 -13.76 2.62 0.56
CA LEU A 29 -14.83 1.79 1.11
C LEU A 29 -15.65 2.49 2.20
N ALA A 30 -15.08 3.47 2.90
CA ALA A 30 -15.80 4.26 3.90
C ALA A 30 -16.80 5.24 3.27
N ASP A 31 -16.73 5.46 1.95
CA ASP A 31 -17.74 6.22 1.24
C ASP A 31 -19.05 5.38 1.19
N PRO A 32 -20.19 5.93 1.66
CA PRO A 32 -21.50 5.25 1.65
C PRO A 32 -21.93 4.75 0.27
N LYS A 33 -21.38 5.32 -0.81
CA LYS A 33 -21.58 4.84 -2.18
C LYS A 33 -21.06 3.41 -2.41
N TYR A 34 -20.06 3.00 -1.63
CA TYR A 34 -19.41 1.70 -1.69
C TYR A 34 -19.63 0.85 -0.43
N GLU A 35 -20.45 1.30 0.52
CA GLU A 35 -21.01 0.42 1.54
C GLU A 35 -21.69 -0.75 0.82
N ALA A 36 -21.14 -1.94 1.02
CA ALA A 36 -21.68 -3.15 0.42
C ALA A 36 -23.11 -3.36 0.97
N ASN A 37 -24.11 -3.05 0.14
CA ASN A 37 -25.51 -3.42 0.37
C ASN A 37 -25.65 -4.91 0.64
#